data_AF-A0A353B6A4-F1
#
_entry.id   AF-A0A353B6A4-F1
#
_cell.length_a   1.000
_cell.length_b   1.000
_cell.length_c   1.000
_cell.angle_alpha   90.00
_cell.angle_beta   90.00
_cell.angle_gamma   90.00
#
_symmetry.space_group_name_H-M   'P 1'
#
loop_
_entity.id
_entity.type
_entity.pdbx_description
1 polymer ?
#
loop_
_entity_poly.entity_id
_entity_poly.type
_entity_poly.pdbx_seq_one_letter_code
_entity_poly.pdbx_strand_id
1 'polypeptide(L)'
;MITDLKAYFRRAGFIAALSAGLAYNAPVSFAQEGAAEAPATDSAEGDTEEKAEEDPLAVPADGTTEELLEFIQGAMRVPPPAGMNRTEFAGKVFPAMIEAAEVILDREDASDSHAQAIQWKLRALTFLGRYKPDTAGQAEKFIEELINDDRKEIAVIGASQKLMLNLSSLRSADAEEAGQAADDAIKLIENYGLSTDTFTAASQVGSYLGRTKHTDVAVGLCNKLADLAEKSDNEDLVASAGRMRGTARRLGLMGSEMEVFGTTADGKEFAMSDYKGKVVLVDFWASWCGPCIGEIPNMKRNLEAYGDKGFEIVGINMDSTEDRFLKCIEERSIGWTNIVSWEEGKNGWQAPMATHYGISGIPTAILVDQTGNVVSLNARGGELDKKLEELLGPPPKKAEAEEQKIVDEEDDSEEDDTDGDSDK
;
A
#
# COMPACT_ATOMS: atom_id res chain seq x y z
N MET A 1 0.01 21.45 27.71
CA MET A 1 -0.44 21.64 26.32
C MET A 1 0.60 21.21 25.27
N ILE A 2 1.88 21.60 25.35
CA ILE A 2 2.88 21.19 24.33
C ILE A 2 3.40 19.74 24.53
N THR A 3 3.33 19.21 25.75
CA THR A 3 3.78 17.84 26.08
C THR A 3 2.82 16.75 25.61
N ASP A 4 1.51 17.03 25.55
CA ASP A 4 0.47 16.09 25.08
C ASP A 4 0.48 15.90 23.56
N LEU A 5 0.81 16.96 22.81
CA LEU A 5 0.82 16.90 21.35
C LEU A 5 1.90 15.95 20.81
N LYS A 6 3.05 15.86 21.49
CA LYS A 6 4.15 14.94 21.12
C LYS A 6 3.82 13.47 21.43
N ALA A 7 3.02 13.20 22.45
CA ALA A 7 2.52 11.86 22.76
C ALA A 7 1.44 11.44 21.74
N TYR A 8 0.56 12.36 21.35
CA TYR A 8 -0.45 12.15 20.31
C TYR A 8 0.18 11.87 18.93
N PHE A 9 1.17 12.66 18.49
CA PHE A 9 1.87 12.42 17.23
C PHE A 9 2.76 11.15 17.25
N ARG A 10 3.26 10.72 18.41
CA ARG A 10 3.92 9.41 18.55
C ARG A 10 2.93 8.25 18.45
N ARG A 11 1.73 8.34 19.02
CA ARG A 11 0.68 7.31 18.87
C ARG A 11 0.10 7.28 17.44
N ALA A 12 -0.24 8.44 16.88
CA ALA A 12 -0.84 8.55 15.54
C ALA A 12 0.16 8.23 14.40
N GLY A 13 1.42 8.65 14.52
CA GLY A 13 2.46 8.34 13.54
C GLY A 13 2.88 6.87 13.54
N PHE A 14 2.72 6.16 14.66
CA PHE A 14 3.07 4.75 14.79
C PHE A 14 1.95 3.81 14.29
N ILE A 15 0.67 4.19 14.48
CA ILE A 15 -0.49 3.45 13.95
C ILE A 15 -0.56 3.52 12.42
N ALA A 16 -0.21 4.66 11.82
CA ALA A 16 -0.14 4.82 10.36
C ALA A 16 1.01 4.01 9.70
N ALA A 17 2.15 3.85 10.40
CA ALA A 17 3.27 3.06 9.90
C ALA A 17 3.03 1.54 10.00
N LEU A 18 2.25 1.09 10.99
CA LEU A 18 1.91 -0.32 11.19
C LEU A 18 0.79 -0.81 10.27
N SER A 19 -0.18 0.03 9.92
CA SER A 19 -1.22 -0.28 8.93
C SER A 19 -0.70 -0.34 7.49
N ALA A 20 0.35 0.43 7.16
CA ALA A 20 1.04 0.34 5.87
C ALA A 20 1.90 -0.94 5.74
N GLY A 21 2.39 -1.50 6.85
CA GLY A 21 3.21 -2.72 6.88
C GLY A 21 2.49 -4.00 6.45
N LEU A 22 1.14 -3.99 6.42
CA LEU A 22 0.33 -5.10 5.92
C LEU A 22 0.02 -5.00 4.41
N ALA A 23 0.21 -3.83 3.79
CA ALA A 23 -0.04 -3.63 2.36
C ALA A 23 1.23 -3.71 1.49
N TYR A 24 2.41 -3.77 2.11
CA TYR A 24 3.67 -4.04 1.42
C TYR A 24 4.16 -5.44 1.82
N ASN A 25 4.18 -6.35 0.85
CA ASN A 25 5.23 -7.37 0.74
C ASN A 25 6.58 -6.66 0.55
N ALA A 26 6.98 -5.81 1.49
CA ALA A 26 8.37 -5.42 1.58
C ALA A 26 9.10 -6.68 2.06
N PRO A 27 9.97 -7.30 1.26
CA PRO A 27 10.93 -8.20 1.85
C PRO A 27 11.62 -7.43 2.96
N VAL A 28 11.86 -8.07 4.10
CA VAL A 28 12.91 -7.62 5.00
C VAL A 28 14.17 -7.64 4.12
N SER A 29 14.52 -6.46 3.57
CA SER A 29 15.68 -6.31 2.72
C SER A 29 16.89 -6.65 3.58
N PHE A 30 17.46 -7.82 3.33
CA PHE A 30 18.81 -8.15 3.77
C PHE A 30 19.76 -7.42 2.83
N ALA A 31 19.84 -6.09 2.97
CA ALA A 31 20.87 -5.32 2.30
C ALA A 31 22.22 -5.74 2.90
N GLN A 32 23.03 -6.29 2.00
CA GLN A 32 24.44 -6.60 2.15
C GLN A 32 25.20 -5.27 2.25
N GLU A 33 25.33 -4.73 3.46
CA GLU A 33 26.26 -3.62 3.72
C GLU A 33 27.64 -4.17 4.08
N GLY A 34 28.63 -3.63 3.38
CA GLY A 34 29.97 -4.16 3.25
C GLY A 34 30.75 -4.21 4.55
N ALA A 35 31.69 -5.15 4.57
CA ALA A 35 32.71 -5.29 5.58
C ALA A 35 33.44 -3.95 5.80
N ALA A 36 33.19 -3.32 6.95
CA ALA A 36 34.10 -2.34 7.52
C ALA A 36 35.07 -3.09 8.44
N GLU A 37 36.35 -3.07 8.08
CA GLU A 37 37.46 -3.62 8.86
C GLU A 37 37.42 -3.10 10.31
N ALA A 38 37.44 -4.02 11.27
CA ALA A 38 37.70 -3.71 12.68
C ALA A 38 39.18 -3.33 12.85
N PRO A 39 39.52 -2.24 13.58
CA PRO A 39 40.91 -1.97 13.91
C PRO A 39 41.42 -2.96 14.96
N ALA A 40 42.66 -3.40 14.76
CA ALA A 40 43.36 -4.38 15.58
C ALA A 40 43.49 -3.96 17.06
N THR A 41 43.43 -4.99 17.90
CA THR A 41 43.58 -5.06 19.36
C THR A 41 44.83 -4.36 19.92
N ASP A 42 44.67 -3.66 21.04
CA ASP A 42 45.71 -3.55 22.06
C ASP A 42 45.23 -4.28 23.32
N SER A 43 46.08 -5.17 23.80
CA SER A 43 45.84 -6.12 24.88
C SER A 43 46.08 -5.49 26.24
N ALA A 44 45.04 -5.45 27.08
CA ALA A 44 45.21 -5.28 28.52
C ALA A 44 44.44 -6.40 29.23
N GLU A 45 45.20 -7.36 29.76
CA GLU A 45 44.74 -8.38 30.68
C GLU A 45 44.14 -7.71 31.92
N GLY A 46 42.86 -8.00 32.19
CA GLY A 46 42.15 -7.60 33.39
C GLY A 46 41.09 -8.64 33.70
N ASP A 47 41.19 -9.25 34.88
CA ASP A 47 40.37 -10.34 35.40
C ASP A 47 38.88 -10.24 35.02
N THR A 48 38.42 -11.16 34.18
CA THR A 48 36.99 -11.38 33.96
C THR A 48 36.50 -12.42 34.96
N GLU A 49 35.81 -11.95 36.01
CA GLU A 49 34.74 -12.73 36.62
C GLU A 49 33.80 -13.17 35.49
N GLU A 50 33.66 -14.48 35.32
CA GLU A 50 32.76 -15.12 34.38
C GLU A 50 31.31 -14.84 34.81
N LYS A 51 30.79 -13.65 34.46
CA LYS A 51 29.35 -13.40 34.44
C LYS A 51 28.78 -14.39 33.42
N ALA A 52 27.94 -15.31 33.89
CA ALA A 52 27.18 -16.20 33.03
C ALA A 52 26.57 -15.37 31.89
N GLU A 53 26.90 -15.72 30.66
CA GLU A 53 26.36 -15.07 29.46
C GLU A 53 24.84 -15.34 29.46
N GLU A 54 24.05 -14.34 29.86
CA GLU A 54 22.59 -14.46 29.91
C GLU A 54 22.07 -14.82 28.52
N ASP A 55 21.26 -15.87 28.41
CA ASP A 55 20.68 -16.28 27.14
C ASP A 55 19.88 -15.11 26.55
N PRO A 56 20.29 -14.53 25.40
CA PRO A 56 19.66 -13.34 24.85
C PRO A 56 18.22 -13.59 24.39
N LEU A 57 17.77 -14.85 24.34
CA LEU A 57 16.39 -15.23 24.06
C LEU A 57 15.61 -15.67 25.32
N ALA A 58 16.18 -15.56 26.52
CA ALA A 58 15.45 -15.78 27.76
C ALA A 58 14.39 -14.70 27.95
N VAL A 59 13.12 -15.11 28.01
CA VAL A 59 11.99 -14.20 28.16
C VAL A 59 11.99 -13.59 29.56
N PRO A 60 11.93 -12.26 29.73
CA PRO A 60 11.86 -11.62 31.03
C PRO A 60 10.43 -11.69 31.60
N ALA A 61 9.96 -12.90 31.93
CA ALA A 61 8.56 -13.15 32.32
C ALA A 61 8.11 -12.35 33.56
N ASP A 62 9.02 -12.10 34.51
CA ASP A 62 8.80 -11.28 35.71
C ASP A 62 9.03 -9.77 35.46
N GLY A 63 9.50 -9.41 34.27
CA GLY A 63 9.77 -8.03 33.88
C GLY A 63 8.51 -7.21 33.67
N THR A 64 8.65 -5.90 33.53
CA THR A 64 7.56 -4.98 33.20
C THR A 64 7.03 -5.23 31.78
N THR A 65 5.83 -4.73 31.48
CA THR A 65 5.26 -4.78 30.12
C THR A 65 6.16 -4.09 29.11
N GLU A 66 6.85 -3.02 29.51
CA GLU A 66 7.81 -2.31 28.67
C GLU A 66 9.05 -3.17 28.38
N GLU A 67 9.60 -3.85 29.39
CA GLU A 67 10.73 -4.78 29.22
C GLU A 67 10.38 -5.95 28.30
N LEU A 68 9.16 -6.51 28.39
CA LEU A 68 8.69 -7.56 27.47
C LEU A 68 8.54 -7.05 26.03
N LEU A 69 8.04 -5.83 25.84
CA LEU A 69 7.91 -5.22 24.51
C LEU A 69 9.28 -4.90 23.90
N GLU A 70 10.22 -4.38 24.70
CA GLU A 70 11.60 -4.15 24.29
C GLU A 70 12.29 -5.47 23.92
N PHE A 71 12.07 -6.53 24.71
CA PHE A 71 12.52 -7.87 24.38
C PHE A 71 12.00 -8.34 23.03
N ILE A 72 10.69 -8.28 22.77
CA ILE A 72 10.10 -8.69 21.49
C ILE A 72 10.71 -7.93 20.31
N GLN A 73 10.93 -6.62 20.46
CA GLN A 73 11.52 -5.76 19.43
C GLN A 73 13.02 -6.03 19.23
N GLY A 74 13.73 -6.38 20.30
CA GLY A 74 15.16 -6.69 20.31
C GLY A 74 15.48 -8.09 19.80
N ALA A 75 14.59 -9.07 20.04
CA ALA A 75 14.81 -10.49 19.72
C ALA A 75 15.14 -10.73 18.24
N MET A 76 14.52 -9.98 17.34
CA MET A 76 14.78 -10.05 15.89
C MET A 76 16.15 -9.51 15.47
N ARG A 77 16.82 -8.75 16.34
CA ARG A 77 18.16 -8.18 16.09
C ARG A 77 19.28 -9.05 16.65
N VAL A 78 18.96 -10.08 17.43
CA VAL A 78 19.95 -11.00 17.98
C VAL A 78 20.57 -11.79 16.80
N PRO A 79 21.90 -11.78 16.64
CA PRO A 79 22.55 -12.57 15.60
C PRO A 79 22.50 -14.07 15.94
N PRO A 80 22.46 -14.96 14.93
CA PRO A 80 22.54 -16.39 15.18
C PRO A 80 23.88 -16.74 15.84
N PRO A 81 23.90 -17.65 16.83
CA PRO A 81 25.13 -18.18 17.41
C PRO A 81 26.04 -18.82 16.35
N ALA A 82 27.34 -18.88 16.64
CA ALA A 82 28.31 -19.50 15.74
C ALA A 82 27.89 -20.94 15.39
N GLY A 83 27.83 -21.24 14.08
CA GLY A 83 27.44 -22.57 13.57
C GLY A 83 25.95 -22.79 13.38
N MET A 84 25.09 -21.84 13.75
CA MET A 84 23.64 -21.91 13.52
C MET A 84 23.24 -21.06 12.32
N ASN A 85 22.45 -21.62 11.40
CA ASN A 85 21.93 -20.83 10.29
C ASN A 85 20.75 -19.95 10.74
N ARG A 86 20.46 -18.88 9.97
CA ARG A 86 19.42 -17.90 10.30
C ARG A 86 18.02 -18.51 10.42
N THR A 87 17.67 -19.50 9.60
CA THR A 87 16.35 -20.14 9.62
C THR A 87 16.17 -21.00 10.87
N GLU A 88 17.19 -21.75 11.25
CA GLU A 88 17.21 -22.55 12.48
C GLU A 88 17.13 -21.64 13.72
N PHE A 89 17.89 -20.54 13.72
CA PHE A 89 17.86 -19.57 14.80
C PHE A 89 16.51 -18.85 14.91
N ALA A 90 15.89 -18.47 13.78
CA ALA A 90 14.53 -17.94 13.75
C ALA A 90 13.52 -18.91 14.40
N GLY A 91 13.74 -20.22 14.25
CA GLY A 91 12.97 -21.26 14.93
C GLY A 91 13.04 -21.24 16.46
N LYS A 92 13.92 -20.44 17.06
CA LYS A 92 14.03 -20.17 18.52
C LYS A 92 13.57 -18.75 18.87
N VAL A 93 13.90 -17.76 18.04
CA VAL A 93 13.53 -16.35 18.23
C VAL A 93 12.00 -16.18 18.27
N PHE A 94 11.29 -16.72 17.28
CA PHE A 94 9.84 -16.53 17.20
C PHE A 94 9.06 -17.17 18.35
N PRO A 95 9.38 -18.39 18.83
CA PRO A 95 8.80 -18.93 20.06
C PRO A 95 9.00 -18.03 21.28
N ALA A 96 10.21 -17.48 21.49
CA ALA A 96 10.46 -16.57 22.60
C ALA A 96 9.65 -15.27 22.50
N MET A 97 9.50 -14.73 21.28
CA MET A 97 8.62 -13.58 21.03
C MET A 97 7.14 -13.90 21.31
N ILE A 98 6.68 -15.10 20.96
CA ILE A 98 5.31 -15.56 21.23
C ILE A 98 5.10 -15.66 22.74
N GLU A 99 6.01 -16.28 23.47
CA GLU A 99 5.96 -16.42 24.93
C GLU A 99 5.92 -15.04 25.61
N ALA A 100 6.80 -14.11 25.22
CA ALA A 100 6.77 -12.75 25.75
C ALA A 100 5.44 -12.03 25.46
N ALA A 101 4.87 -12.22 24.27
CA ALA A 101 3.57 -11.65 23.92
C ALA A 101 2.43 -12.28 24.73
N GLU A 102 2.49 -13.59 25.02
CA GLU A 102 1.53 -14.28 25.88
C GLU A 102 1.57 -13.75 27.31
N VAL A 103 2.76 -13.53 27.87
CA VAL A 103 2.91 -12.91 29.19
C VAL A 103 2.26 -11.53 29.24
N ILE A 104 2.35 -10.73 28.16
CA ILE A 104 1.66 -9.43 28.09
C ILE A 104 0.13 -9.60 28.03
N LEU A 105 -0.38 -10.59 27.30
CA LEU A 105 -1.82 -10.79 27.09
C LEU A 105 -2.54 -11.30 28.34
N ASP A 106 -1.83 -12.02 29.20
CA ASP A 106 -2.33 -12.53 30.48
C ASP A 106 -2.37 -11.46 31.58
N ARG A 107 -1.76 -10.29 31.36
CA ARG A 107 -1.71 -9.18 32.32
C ARG A 107 -2.92 -8.27 32.18
N GLU A 108 -3.66 -8.10 33.28
CA GLU A 108 -4.80 -7.17 33.35
C GLU A 108 -4.37 -5.69 33.25
N ASP A 109 -3.18 -5.35 33.76
CA ASP A 109 -2.64 -3.99 33.77
C ASP A 109 -1.96 -3.59 32.45
N ALA A 110 -1.93 -4.48 31.46
CA ALA A 110 -1.27 -4.30 30.17
C ALA A 110 -2.24 -4.03 29.01
N SER A 111 -3.48 -3.60 29.28
CA SER A 111 -4.52 -3.38 28.26
C SER A 111 -4.07 -2.47 27.11
N ASP A 112 -3.34 -1.39 27.42
CA ASP A 112 -2.75 -0.46 26.44
C ASP A 112 -1.72 -1.12 25.51
N SER A 113 -1.18 -2.28 25.88
CA SER A 113 -0.16 -3.03 25.16
C SER A 113 -0.68 -4.32 24.50
N HIS A 114 -1.90 -4.77 24.82
CA HIS A 114 -2.48 -6.00 24.26
C HIS A 114 -2.52 -5.97 22.74
N ALA A 115 -2.92 -4.84 22.14
CA ALA A 115 -2.95 -4.70 20.69
C ALA A 115 -1.55 -4.92 20.06
N GLN A 116 -0.50 -4.37 20.68
CA GLN A 116 0.86 -4.54 20.19
C GLN A 116 1.35 -5.98 20.36
N ALA A 117 1.06 -6.61 21.49
CA ALA A 117 1.41 -8.01 21.75
C ALA A 117 0.72 -8.96 20.76
N ILE A 118 -0.57 -8.77 20.48
CA ILE A 118 -1.33 -9.53 19.48
C ILE A 118 -0.66 -9.43 18.10
N GLN A 119 -0.31 -8.22 17.67
CA GLN A 119 0.33 -8.01 16.37
C GLN A 119 1.67 -8.74 16.25
N TRP A 120 2.50 -8.68 17.31
CA TRP A 120 3.77 -9.40 17.33
C TRP A 120 3.59 -10.92 17.32
N LYS A 121 2.66 -11.43 18.13
CA LYS A 121 2.34 -12.87 18.17
C LYS A 121 1.82 -13.36 16.82
N LEU A 122 0.88 -12.65 16.19
CA LEU A 122 0.38 -12.99 14.85
C LEU A 122 1.51 -13.02 13.82
N ARG A 123 2.38 -12.00 13.81
CA ARG A 123 3.53 -11.96 12.89
C ARG A 123 4.47 -13.15 13.09
N ALA A 124 4.76 -13.50 14.34
CA ALA A 124 5.60 -14.65 14.67
C ALA A 124 4.97 -15.97 14.22
N LEU A 125 3.67 -16.17 14.48
CA LEU A 125 2.92 -17.36 14.07
C LEU A 125 2.83 -17.48 12.53
N THR A 126 2.54 -16.39 11.83
CA THR A 126 2.50 -16.38 10.35
C THR A 126 3.86 -16.69 9.76
N PHE A 127 4.94 -16.17 10.35
CA PHE A 127 6.29 -16.51 9.90
C PHE A 127 6.56 -18.00 10.12
N LEU A 128 6.39 -18.49 11.35
CA LEU A 128 6.63 -19.90 11.69
C LEU A 128 5.85 -20.85 10.77
N GLY A 129 4.57 -20.59 10.52
CA GLY A 129 3.74 -21.42 9.64
C GLY A 129 4.26 -21.56 8.21
N ARG A 130 5.05 -20.60 7.71
CA ARG A 130 5.69 -20.68 6.38
C ARG A 130 6.93 -21.57 6.35
N TYR A 131 7.66 -21.69 7.47
CA TYR A 131 8.95 -22.39 7.53
C TYR A 131 8.90 -23.72 8.29
N LYS A 132 7.92 -23.87 9.17
CA LYS A 132 7.67 -25.06 10.00
C LYS A 132 6.25 -25.56 9.73
N PRO A 133 6.07 -26.54 8.84
CA PRO A 133 4.74 -27.01 8.41
C PRO A 133 3.83 -27.48 9.55
N ASP A 134 4.41 -27.97 10.64
CA ASP A 134 3.73 -28.37 11.88
C ASP A 134 3.13 -27.19 12.67
N THR A 135 3.54 -25.96 12.36
CA THR A 135 3.01 -24.72 12.93
C THR A 135 2.06 -23.97 11.97
N ALA A 136 1.83 -24.50 10.76
CA ALA A 136 0.82 -23.96 9.85
C ALA A 136 -0.57 -24.01 10.51
N GLY A 137 -1.37 -22.95 10.34
CA GLY A 137 -2.70 -22.86 10.95
C GLY A 137 -2.74 -22.26 12.36
N GLN A 138 -1.60 -22.09 13.04
CA GLN A 138 -1.58 -21.54 14.40
C GLN A 138 -1.99 -20.06 14.45
N ALA A 139 -1.64 -19.27 13.41
CA ALA A 139 -2.07 -17.89 13.31
C ALA A 139 -3.60 -17.80 13.19
N GLU A 140 -4.20 -18.63 12.34
CA GLU A 140 -5.65 -18.72 12.16
C GLU A 140 -6.34 -19.17 13.44
N LYS A 141 -5.80 -20.18 14.13
CA LYS A 141 -6.33 -20.62 15.42
C LYS A 141 -6.29 -19.50 16.46
N PHE A 142 -5.17 -18.76 16.53
CA PHE A 142 -5.05 -17.63 17.43
C PHE A 142 -6.05 -16.51 17.09
N ILE A 143 -6.30 -16.23 15.80
CA ILE A 143 -7.36 -15.29 15.37
C ILE A 143 -8.73 -15.74 15.90
N GLU A 144 -9.07 -17.02 15.79
CA GLU A 144 -10.33 -17.54 16.34
C GLU A 144 -10.39 -17.44 17.87
N GLU A 145 -9.29 -17.66 18.58
CA GLU A 145 -9.21 -17.45 20.03
C GLU A 145 -9.47 -15.98 20.38
N LEU A 146 -8.88 -15.04 19.65
CA LEU A 146 -9.09 -13.61 19.86
C LEU A 146 -10.55 -13.20 19.62
N ILE A 147 -11.17 -13.68 18.54
CA ILE A 147 -12.59 -13.40 18.23
C ILE A 147 -13.53 -13.80 19.38
N ASN A 148 -13.18 -14.87 20.10
CA ASN A 148 -13.96 -15.41 21.21
C ASN A 148 -13.51 -14.90 22.59
N ASP A 149 -12.60 -13.93 22.66
CA ASP A 149 -12.16 -13.32 23.92
C ASP A 149 -13.27 -12.46 24.52
N ASP A 150 -13.47 -12.54 25.84
CA ASP A 150 -14.50 -11.78 26.56
C ASP A 150 -14.21 -10.26 26.55
N ARG A 151 -12.93 -9.88 26.36
CA ARG A 151 -12.49 -8.49 26.23
C ARG A 151 -12.78 -7.98 24.83
N LYS A 152 -13.71 -7.04 24.70
CA LYS A 152 -14.16 -6.50 23.40
C LYS A 152 -13.03 -5.86 22.60
N GLU A 153 -12.09 -5.21 23.28
CA GLU A 153 -10.90 -4.58 22.72
C GLU A 153 -9.94 -5.60 22.09
N ILE A 154 -9.98 -6.87 22.50
CA ILE A 154 -9.23 -7.96 21.88
C ILE A 154 -10.05 -8.64 20.78
N ALA A 155 -11.32 -8.89 21.04
CA ALA A 155 -12.23 -9.49 20.06
C ALA A 155 -12.32 -8.69 18.75
N VAL A 156 -12.33 -7.36 18.82
CA VAL A 156 -12.32 -6.50 17.63
C VAL A 156 -11.03 -6.65 16.81
N ILE A 157 -9.89 -6.89 17.46
CA ILE A 157 -8.61 -7.13 16.77
C ILE A 157 -8.68 -8.48 16.05
N GLY A 158 -9.13 -9.54 16.72
CA GLY A 158 -9.35 -10.85 16.10
C GLY A 158 -10.28 -10.77 14.88
N ALA A 159 -11.43 -10.12 15.03
CA ALA A 159 -12.40 -9.95 13.94
C ALA A 159 -11.83 -9.14 12.76
N SER A 160 -11.06 -8.09 13.05
CA SER A 160 -10.38 -7.30 12.02
C SER A 160 -9.33 -8.12 11.28
N GLN A 161 -8.54 -8.92 11.99
CA GLN A 161 -7.52 -9.80 11.39
C GLN A 161 -8.15 -10.91 10.55
N LYS A 162 -9.33 -11.42 10.93
CA LYS A 162 -10.08 -12.38 10.12
C LYS A 162 -10.48 -11.81 8.76
N LEU A 163 -10.96 -10.56 8.72
CA LEU A 163 -11.24 -9.88 7.45
C LEU A 163 -9.98 -9.78 6.61
N MET A 164 -8.85 -9.39 7.21
CA MET A 164 -7.56 -9.25 6.52
C MET A 164 -7.06 -10.55 5.91
N LEU A 165 -7.14 -11.64 6.66
CA LEU A 165 -6.77 -12.98 6.18
C LEU A 165 -7.60 -13.39 4.94
N ASN A 166 -8.87 -13.01 4.91
CA ASN A 166 -9.78 -13.34 3.83
C ASN A 166 -9.61 -12.45 2.58
N LEU A 167 -8.86 -11.33 2.64
CA LEU A 167 -8.74 -10.42 1.50
C LEU A 167 -8.13 -11.08 0.25
N SER A 168 -7.18 -12.00 0.43
CA SER A 168 -6.53 -12.66 -0.71
C SER A 168 -7.48 -13.58 -1.49
N SER A 169 -8.50 -14.16 -0.85
CA SER A 169 -9.47 -15.02 -1.54
C SER A 169 -10.43 -14.22 -2.42
N LEU A 170 -10.62 -12.92 -2.13
CA LEU A 170 -11.50 -12.04 -2.91
C LEU A 170 -11.08 -11.90 -4.37
N ARG A 171 -9.81 -12.15 -4.70
CA ARG A 171 -9.32 -12.12 -6.09
C ARG A 171 -10.07 -13.13 -6.98
N SER A 172 -10.42 -14.29 -6.43
CA SER A 172 -11.13 -15.37 -7.13
C SER A 172 -12.60 -15.47 -6.75
N ALA A 173 -13.10 -14.59 -5.88
CA ALA A 173 -14.45 -14.68 -5.35
C ALA A 173 -15.52 -14.61 -6.44
N ASP A 174 -16.65 -15.27 -6.21
CA ASP A 174 -17.90 -15.00 -6.91
C ASP A 174 -18.66 -13.80 -6.29
N ALA A 175 -19.84 -13.50 -6.82
CA ALA A 175 -20.61 -12.34 -6.38
C ALA A 175 -21.19 -12.51 -4.96
N GLU A 176 -21.52 -13.75 -4.57
CA GLU A 176 -22.04 -14.04 -3.23
C GLU A 176 -20.92 -13.90 -2.19
N GLU A 177 -19.76 -14.47 -2.47
CA GLU A 177 -18.57 -14.36 -1.61
C GLU A 177 -18.10 -12.90 -1.46
N ALA A 178 -18.12 -12.12 -2.55
CA ALA A 178 -17.80 -10.70 -2.51
C ALA A 178 -18.81 -9.90 -1.67
N GLY A 179 -20.10 -10.19 -1.83
CA GLY A 179 -21.17 -9.59 -1.04
C GLY A 179 -21.02 -9.92 0.45
N GLN A 180 -20.72 -11.18 0.78
CA GLN A 180 -20.53 -11.62 2.16
C GLN A 180 -19.35 -10.90 2.83
N ALA A 181 -18.24 -10.71 2.10
CA ALA A 181 -17.10 -9.97 2.62
C ALA A 181 -17.44 -8.51 2.93
N ALA A 182 -18.22 -7.85 2.06
CA ALA A 182 -18.68 -6.49 2.32
C ALA A 182 -19.65 -6.41 3.51
N ASP A 183 -20.53 -7.40 3.67
CA ASP A 183 -21.42 -7.48 4.83
C ASP A 183 -20.64 -7.74 6.13
N ASP A 184 -19.62 -8.59 6.10
CA ASP A 184 -18.79 -8.87 7.27
C ASP A 184 -17.97 -7.64 7.70
N ALA A 185 -17.53 -6.82 6.73
CA ALA A 185 -16.93 -5.52 7.01
C ALA A 185 -17.88 -4.57 7.75
N ILE A 186 -19.17 -4.54 7.37
CA ILE A 186 -20.17 -3.73 8.05
C ILE A 186 -20.52 -4.33 9.43
N LYS A 187 -20.67 -5.65 9.53
CA LYS A 187 -20.92 -6.33 10.82
C LYS A 187 -19.81 -6.09 11.83
N LEU A 188 -18.55 -5.98 11.40
CA LEU A 188 -17.45 -5.58 12.28
C LEU A 188 -17.75 -4.24 12.97
N ILE A 189 -18.17 -3.23 12.19
CA ILE A 189 -18.51 -1.91 12.72
C ILE A 189 -19.78 -1.98 13.58
N GLU A 190 -20.79 -2.76 13.19
CA GLU A 190 -22.03 -2.92 13.97
C GLU A 190 -21.79 -3.58 15.33
N ASN A 191 -20.92 -4.59 15.39
CA ASN A 191 -20.65 -5.37 16.60
C ASN A 191 -19.71 -4.65 17.59
N TYR A 192 -18.72 -3.92 17.07
CA TYR A 192 -17.64 -3.33 17.88
C TYR A 192 -17.65 -1.79 17.91
N GLY A 193 -18.52 -1.17 17.11
CA GLY A 193 -18.61 0.29 17.00
C GLY A 193 -17.73 0.86 15.88
N LEU A 194 -18.09 2.07 15.44
CA LEU A 194 -17.30 2.83 14.48
C LEU A 194 -16.09 3.46 15.18
N SER A 195 -14.91 3.00 14.79
CA SER A 195 -13.60 3.49 15.24
C SER A 195 -12.68 3.60 14.02
N THR A 196 -11.51 4.24 14.19
CA THR A 196 -10.49 4.29 13.14
C THR A 196 -10.09 2.89 12.67
N ASP A 197 -9.97 1.93 13.60
CA ASP A 197 -9.53 0.58 13.28
C ASP A 197 -10.60 -0.22 12.53
N THR A 198 -11.84 -0.22 13.02
CA THR A 198 -12.96 -0.91 12.36
C THR A 198 -13.27 -0.31 11.00
N PHE A 199 -13.19 1.02 10.87
CA PHE A 199 -13.33 1.71 9.59
C PHE A 199 -12.19 1.37 8.62
N THR A 200 -10.95 1.30 9.10
CA THR A 200 -9.78 0.97 8.27
C THR A 200 -9.89 -0.47 7.74
N ALA A 201 -10.21 -1.44 8.60
CA ALA A 201 -10.41 -2.82 8.19
C ALA A 201 -11.52 -2.95 7.13
N ALA A 202 -12.67 -2.30 7.35
CA ALA A 202 -13.77 -2.30 6.39
C ALA A 202 -13.39 -1.61 5.07
N SER A 203 -12.65 -0.50 5.13
CA SER A 203 -12.16 0.21 3.94
C SER A 203 -11.18 -0.63 3.12
N GLN A 204 -10.37 -1.48 3.76
CA GLN A 204 -9.47 -2.40 3.07
C GLN A 204 -10.23 -3.45 2.27
N VAL A 205 -11.34 -3.99 2.81
CA VAL A 205 -12.24 -4.87 2.05
C VAL A 205 -12.76 -4.16 0.79
N GLY A 206 -13.26 -2.93 0.93
CA GLY A 206 -13.73 -2.13 -0.21
C GLY A 206 -12.63 -1.87 -1.25
N SER A 207 -11.41 -1.56 -0.78
CA SER A 207 -10.24 -1.36 -1.65
C SER A 207 -9.89 -2.63 -2.44
N TYR A 208 -9.92 -3.79 -1.81
CA TYR A 208 -9.65 -5.07 -2.48
C TYR A 208 -10.73 -5.40 -3.50
N LEU A 209 -12.01 -5.32 -3.11
CA LEU A 209 -13.14 -5.55 -4.02
C LEU A 209 -13.08 -4.64 -5.24
N GLY A 210 -12.69 -3.37 -5.06
CA GLY A 210 -12.54 -2.40 -6.15
C GLY A 210 -11.45 -2.72 -7.17
N ARG A 211 -10.55 -3.67 -6.88
CA ARG A 211 -9.56 -4.21 -7.82
C ARG A 211 -10.00 -5.52 -8.48
N THR A 212 -11.22 -5.98 -8.20
CA THR A 212 -11.78 -7.20 -8.79
C THR A 212 -12.87 -6.85 -9.80
N LYS A 213 -13.52 -7.88 -10.37
CA LYS A 213 -14.74 -7.71 -11.19
C LYS A 213 -15.95 -7.19 -10.39
N HIS A 214 -15.91 -7.25 -9.05
CA HIS A 214 -17.01 -6.89 -8.15
C HIS A 214 -16.96 -5.42 -7.71
N THR A 215 -16.74 -4.54 -8.69
CA THR A 215 -16.62 -3.09 -8.44
C THR A 215 -17.92 -2.48 -7.91
N ASP A 216 -19.08 -3.02 -8.28
CA ASP A 216 -20.40 -2.64 -7.79
C ASP A 216 -20.55 -2.88 -6.27
N VAL A 217 -20.08 -4.03 -5.77
CA VAL A 217 -20.05 -4.34 -4.34
C VAL A 217 -19.12 -3.36 -3.61
N ALA A 218 -17.95 -3.07 -4.18
CA ALA A 218 -17.00 -2.10 -3.63
C ALA A 218 -17.59 -0.68 -3.55
N VAL A 219 -18.31 -0.24 -4.59
CA VAL A 219 -19.04 1.04 -4.63
C VAL A 219 -20.08 1.10 -3.52
N GLY A 220 -20.87 0.03 -3.35
CA GLY A 220 -21.87 -0.07 -2.28
C GLY A 220 -21.24 0.04 -0.90
N LEU A 221 -20.15 -0.70 -0.64
CA LEU A 221 -19.43 -0.64 0.63
C LEU A 221 -18.82 0.74 0.89
N CYS A 222 -18.16 1.36 -0.09
CA CYS A 222 -17.59 2.69 0.05
C CYS A 222 -18.66 3.74 0.39
N ASN A 223 -19.84 3.67 -0.24
CA ASN A 223 -20.94 4.56 0.07
C ASN A 223 -21.48 4.35 1.49
N LYS A 224 -21.66 3.10 1.94
CA LYS A 224 -22.05 2.80 3.32
C LYS A 224 -21.03 3.33 4.33
N LEU A 225 -19.73 3.16 4.06
CA LEU A 225 -18.66 3.66 4.92
C LEU A 225 -18.65 5.20 4.96
N ALA A 226 -18.86 5.86 3.83
CA ALA A 226 -19.02 7.31 3.80
C ALA A 226 -20.23 7.77 4.66
N ASP A 227 -21.39 7.12 4.53
CA ASP A 227 -22.59 7.45 5.34
C ASP A 227 -22.34 7.31 6.84
N LEU A 228 -21.56 6.29 7.25
CA LEU A 228 -21.18 6.05 8.64
C LEU A 228 -20.19 7.11 9.13
N ALA A 229 -19.17 7.40 8.33
CA ALA A 229 -18.13 8.38 8.63
C ALA A 229 -18.69 9.81 8.77
N GLU A 230 -19.62 10.23 7.91
CA GLU A 230 -20.28 11.56 7.97
C GLU A 230 -21.05 11.79 9.28
N LYS A 231 -21.50 10.71 9.94
CA LYS A 231 -22.26 10.75 11.19
C LYS A 231 -21.40 10.52 12.43
N SER A 232 -20.08 10.37 12.25
CA SER A 232 -19.17 10.13 13.34
C SER A 232 -18.90 11.41 14.13
N ASP A 233 -18.71 11.28 15.45
CA ASP A 233 -18.18 12.36 16.29
C ASP A 233 -16.64 12.50 16.16
N ASN A 234 -15.98 11.61 15.41
CA ASN A 234 -14.55 11.65 15.15
C ASN A 234 -14.25 12.46 13.87
N GLU A 235 -13.60 13.61 14.02
CA GLU A 235 -13.25 14.52 12.91
C GLU A 235 -12.41 13.85 11.81
N ASP A 236 -11.50 12.93 12.16
CA ASP A 236 -10.68 12.21 11.19
C ASP A 236 -11.51 11.25 10.31
N LEU A 237 -12.54 10.63 10.91
CA LEU A 237 -13.49 9.80 10.18
C LEU A 237 -14.37 10.66 9.29
N VAL A 238 -14.89 11.78 9.79
CA VAL A 238 -15.66 12.74 8.99
C VAL A 238 -14.85 13.21 7.78
N ALA A 239 -13.57 13.53 7.96
CA ALA A 239 -12.67 13.91 6.88
C ALA A 239 -12.45 12.78 5.84
N SER A 240 -12.58 11.52 6.25
CA SER A 240 -12.44 10.35 5.38
C SER A 240 -13.68 10.08 4.51
N ALA A 241 -14.85 10.60 4.88
CA ALA A 241 -16.09 10.39 4.13
C ALA A 241 -16.00 10.86 2.67
N GLY A 242 -15.45 12.06 2.45
CA GLY A 242 -15.26 12.60 1.10
C GLY A 242 -14.40 11.71 0.22
N ARG A 243 -13.34 11.12 0.79
CA ARG A 243 -12.49 10.14 0.09
C ARG A 243 -13.27 8.88 -0.27
N MET A 244 -14.09 8.36 0.63
CA MET A 244 -14.93 7.19 0.35
C MET A 244 -15.95 7.45 -0.76
N ARG A 245 -16.59 8.63 -0.76
CA ARG A 245 -17.47 9.07 -1.87
C ARG A 245 -16.71 9.17 -3.18
N GLY A 246 -15.51 9.74 -3.16
CA GLY A 246 -14.68 9.85 -4.35
C GLY A 246 -14.27 8.48 -4.91
N THR A 247 -13.88 7.56 -4.04
CA THR A 247 -13.57 6.17 -4.43
C THR A 247 -14.79 5.48 -5.03
N ALA A 248 -15.97 5.62 -4.40
CA ALA A 248 -17.22 5.08 -4.93
C ALA A 248 -17.54 5.67 -6.31
N ARG A 249 -17.38 6.99 -6.49
CA ARG A 249 -17.56 7.65 -7.78
C ARG A 249 -16.63 7.07 -8.84
N ARG A 250 -15.33 6.98 -8.54
CA ARG A 250 -14.32 6.46 -9.47
C ARG A 250 -14.59 5.01 -9.87
N LEU A 251 -14.87 4.14 -8.91
CA LEU A 251 -15.15 2.73 -9.19
C LEU A 251 -16.44 2.54 -9.99
N GLY A 252 -17.42 3.44 -9.82
CA GLY A 252 -18.66 3.45 -10.59
C GLY A 252 -18.56 4.08 -11.97
N LEU A 253 -17.39 4.55 -12.42
CA LEU A 253 -17.25 5.23 -13.71
C LEU A 253 -17.37 4.28 -14.90
N MET A 254 -17.14 2.97 -14.76
CA MET A 254 -17.12 2.05 -15.90
C MET A 254 -18.41 2.15 -16.73
N GLY A 255 -18.28 2.50 -18.02
CA GLY A 255 -19.41 2.72 -18.93
C GLY A 255 -20.18 4.03 -18.73
N SER A 256 -19.69 4.94 -17.88
CA SER A 256 -20.30 6.24 -17.58
C SER A 256 -19.37 7.39 -17.96
N GLU A 257 -19.92 8.59 -18.11
CA GLU A 257 -19.13 9.80 -18.34
C GLU A 257 -18.30 10.19 -17.10
N MET A 258 -17.09 10.70 -17.36
CA MET A 258 -16.20 11.26 -16.33
C MET A 258 -16.23 12.79 -16.38
N GLU A 259 -16.33 13.42 -15.21
CA GLU A 259 -16.12 14.85 -15.05
C GLU A 259 -14.63 15.14 -14.94
N VAL A 260 -14.12 16.05 -15.76
CA VAL A 260 -12.75 16.54 -15.66
C VAL A 260 -12.80 18.07 -15.62
N PHE A 261 -12.22 18.65 -14.58
CA PHE A 261 -12.29 20.08 -14.31
C PHE A 261 -11.03 20.59 -13.64
N GLY A 262 -10.81 21.91 -13.74
CA GLY A 262 -9.71 22.61 -13.09
C GLY A 262 -9.03 23.60 -14.03
N THR A 263 -7.88 24.11 -13.59
CA THR A 263 -7.07 25.05 -14.36
C THR A 263 -5.92 24.32 -15.02
N THR A 264 -5.73 24.53 -16.32
CA THR A 264 -4.59 23.99 -17.06
C THR A 264 -3.30 24.73 -16.71
N ALA A 265 -2.14 24.10 -16.97
CA ALA A 265 -0.83 24.69 -16.68
C ALA A 265 -0.57 26.03 -17.41
N ASP A 266 -1.25 26.31 -18.53
CA ASP A 266 -1.21 27.59 -19.23
C ASP A 266 -2.23 28.62 -18.71
N GLY A 267 -2.92 28.31 -17.61
CA GLY A 267 -3.82 29.22 -16.89
C GLY A 267 -5.25 29.29 -17.42
N LYS A 268 -5.67 28.38 -18.30
CA LYS A 268 -7.03 28.33 -18.83
C LYS A 268 -7.93 27.42 -17.99
N GLU A 269 -9.22 27.63 -18.05
CA GLU A 269 -10.18 26.66 -17.51
C GLU A 269 -10.26 25.46 -18.45
N PHE A 270 -10.17 24.25 -17.89
CA PHE A 270 -10.26 23.02 -18.67
C PHE A 270 -11.70 22.74 -19.10
N ALA A 271 -11.90 22.37 -20.37
CA ALA A 271 -13.19 21.99 -20.91
C ALA A 271 -13.11 20.63 -21.62
N MET A 272 -13.76 19.61 -21.05
CA MET A 272 -13.81 18.26 -21.66
C MET A 272 -14.48 18.26 -23.04
N SER A 273 -15.30 19.27 -23.35
CA SER A 273 -15.93 19.45 -24.67
C SER A 273 -14.92 19.61 -25.80
N ASP A 274 -13.71 20.11 -25.53
CA ASP A 274 -12.64 20.28 -26.51
C ASP A 274 -12.05 18.93 -26.96
N TYR A 275 -12.36 17.86 -26.22
CA TYR A 275 -11.93 16.49 -26.48
C TYR A 275 -13.06 15.60 -27.02
N LYS A 276 -14.21 16.17 -27.37
CA LYS A 276 -15.36 15.40 -27.87
C LYS A 276 -14.98 14.62 -29.15
N GLY A 277 -15.31 13.33 -29.18
CA GLY A 277 -14.99 12.44 -30.31
C GLY A 277 -13.58 11.85 -30.25
N LYS A 278 -12.80 12.16 -29.21
CA LYS A 278 -11.44 11.65 -29.00
C LYS A 278 -11.44 10.57 -27.91
N VAL A 279 -10.47 9.67 -27.99
CA VAL A 279 -10.11 8.80 -26.87
C VAL A 279 -9.17 9.61 -25.97
N VAL A 280 -9.48 9.71 -24.68
CA VAL A 280 -8.74 10.55 -23.73
C VAL A 280 -8.23 9.71 -22.58
N LEU A 281 -6.93 9.71 -22.36
CA LEU A 281 -6.32 9.18 -21.14
C LEU A 281 -6.25 10.30 -20.10
N VAL A 282 -6.94 10.13 -18.97
CA VAL A 282 -6.82 10.99 -17.80
C VAL A 282 -5.84 10.33 -16.82
N ASP A 283 -4.62 10.88 -16.73
CA ASP A 283 -3.53 10.30 -15.95
C ASP A 283 -3.25 11.11 -14.68
N PHE A 284 -3.45 10.51 -13.51
CA PHE A 284 -3.11 11.09 -12.22
C PHE A 284 -1.66 10.76 -11.88
N TRP A 285 -0.81 11.80 -11.86
CA TRP A 285 0.64 11.63 -11.81
C TRP A 285 1.33 12.72 -10.99
N ALA A 286 2.59 12.49 -10.64
CA ALA A 286 3.45 13.50 -10.02
C ALA A 286 4.92 13.26 -10.39
N SER A 287 5.75 14.30 -10.31
CA SER A 287 7.17 14.24 -10.67
C SER A 287 7.98 13.27 -9.79
N TRP A 288 7.53 13.03 -8.56
CA TRP A 288 8.18 12.13 -7.59
C TRP A 288 7.69 10.68 -7.69
N CYS A 289 6.68 10.41 -8.52
CA CYS A 289 6.14 9.07 -8.72
C CYS A 289 6.98 8.32 -9.77
N GLY A 290 7.96 7.53 -9.33
CA GLY A 290 8.82 6.74 -10.22
C GLY A 290 8.07 5.94 -11.30
N PRO A 291 7.05 5.13 -10.95
CA PRO A 291 6.24 4.41 -11.93
C PRO A 291 5.42 5.30 -12.87
N CYS A 292 5.07 6.53 -12.48
CA CYS A 292 4.42 7.49 -13.36
C CYS A 292 5.42 8.00 -14.41
N ILE A 293 6.64 8.32 -13.97
CA ILE A 293 7.71 8.78 -14.85
C ILE A 293 8.11 7.69 -15.85
N GLY A 294 8.16 6.42 -15.41
CA GLY A 294 8.44 5.27 -16.29
C GLY A 294 7.40 5.06 -17.40
N GLU A 295 6.18 5.58 -17.26
CA GLU A 295 5.10 5.45 -18.25
C GLU A 295 5.12 6.56 -19.32
N ILE A 296 5.84 7.66 -19.07
CA ILE A 296 5.92 8.81 -20.00
C ILE A 296 6.40 8.40 -21.40
N PRO A 297 7.46 7.57 -21.56
CA PRO A 297 7.89 7.12 -22.89
C PRO A 297 6.78 6.37 -23.64
N ASN A 298 6.07 5.48 -22.95
CA ASN A 298 4.94 4.75 -23.53
C ASN A 298 3.81 5.68 -23.97
N MET A 299 3.45 6.65 -23.11
CA MET A 299 2.43 7.66 -23.43
C MET A 299 2.80 8.52 -24.64
N LYS A 300 4.07 8.91 -24.78
CA LYS A 300 4.56 9.64 -25.95
C LYS A 300 4.45 8.83 -27.22
N ARG A 301 4.90 7.57 -27.20
CA ARG A 301 4.78 6.65 -28.33
C ARG A 301 3.32 6.48 -28.75
N ASN A 302 2.42 6.30 -27.77
CA ASN A 302 0.99 6.22 -28.03
C ASN A 302 0.42 7.53 -28.62
N LEU A 303 0.85 8.69 -28.13
CA LEU A 303 0.47 9.98 -28.73
C LEU A 303 0.93 10.12 -30.18
N GLU A 304 2.15 9.69 -30.48
CA GLU A 304 2.68 9.72 -31.86
C GLU A 304 1.92 8.77 -32.78
N ALA A 305 1.61 7.55 -32.30
CA ALA A 305 0.91 6.54 -33.09
C ALA A 305 -0.59 6.86 -33.30
N TYR A 306 -1.25 7.44 -32.29
CA TYR A 306 -2.71 7.56 -32.24
C TYR A 306 -3.22 9.01 -32.20
N GLY A 307 -2.36 10.02 -32.06
CA GLY A 307 -2.77 11.43 -31.97
C GLY A 307 -3.60 11.87 -33.17
N ASP A 308 -3.14 11.56 -34.39
CA ASP A 308 -3.87 11.85 -35.64
C ASP A 308 -5.17 11.03 -35.78
N LYS A 309 -5.31 9.94 -35.02
CA LYS A 309 -6.54 9.13 -34.94
C LYS A 309 -7.48 9.61 -33.83
N GLY A 310 -7.14 10.68 -33.12
CA GLY A 310 -7.95 11.24 -32.05
C GLY A 310 -7.67 10.65 -30.67
N PHE A 311 -6.42 10.28 -30.37
CA PHE A 311 -5.98 10.02 -29.00
C PHE A 311 -5.37 11.28 -28.37
N GLU A 312 -5.71 11.54 -27.10
CA GLU A 312 -5.17 12.65 -26.31
C GLU A 312 -4.87 12.20 -24.88
N ILE A 313 -4.00 12.96 -24.21
CA ILE A 313 -3.69 12.77 -22.80
C ILE A 313 -4.02 14.05 -22.03
N VAL A 314 -4.64 13.89 -20.87
CA VAL A 314 -4.87 14.94 -19.88
C VAL A 314 -4.24 14.50 -18.57
N GLY A 315 -3.15 15.13 -18.18
CA GLY A 315 -2.49 14.88 -16.90
C GLY A 315 -3.19 15.62 -15.77
N ILE A 316 -3.44 14.96 -14.66
CA ILE A 316 -3.86 15.56 -13.39
C ILE A 316 -2.63 15.61 -12.49
N ASN A 317 -2.08 16.80 -12.30
CA ASN A 317 -0.87 16.98 -11.52
C ASN A 317 -1.14 16.80 -10.01
N MET A 318 -0.30 16.00 -9.36
CA MET A 318 -0.30 15.73 -7.93
C MET A 318 1.03 16.13 -7.26
N ASP A 319 1.82 17.01 -7.89
CA ASP A 319 2.91 17.68 -7.19
C ASP A 319 2.39 18.70 -6.16
N SER A 320 3.13 18.84 -5.06
CA SER A 320 2.83 19.81 -4.01
C SER A 320 3.38 21.21 -4.30
N THR A 321 4.25 21.35 -5.31
CA THR A 321 4.91 22.61 -5.67
C THR A 321 5.04 22.75 -7.17
N GLU A 322 4.83 23.96 -7.69
CA GLU A 322 4.93 24.28 -9.12
C GLU A 322 6.33 24.02 -9.69
N ASP A 323 7.40 24.36 -8.97
CA ASP A 323 8.78 24.18 -9.45
C ASP A 323 9.12 22.73 -9.81
N ARG A 324 8.64 21.76 -9.03
CA ARG A 324 8.86 20.33 -9.30
C ARG A 324 8.17 19.88 -10.57
N PHE A 325 6.92 20.31 -10.74
CA PHE A 325 6.13 20.04 -11.93
C PHE A 325 6.80 20.66 -13.16
N LEU A 326 7.12 21.96 -13.14
CA LEU A 326 7.73 22.65 -14.28
C LEU A 326 9.07 22.04 -14.69
N LYS A 327 9.91 21.72 -13.71
CA LYS A 327 11.18 21.03 -13.96
C LYS A 327 10.95 19.69 -14.66
N CYS A 328 9.99 18.89 -14.20
CA CYS A 328 9.67 17.61 -14.82
C CYS A 328 9.09 17.76 -16.23
N ILE A 329 8.20 18.74 -16.44
CA ILE A 329 7.63 19.04 -17.76
C ILE A 329 8.75 19.35 -18.76
N GLU A 330 9.73 20.17 -18.37
CA GLU A 330 10.88 20.51 -19.21
C GLU A 330 11.79 19.31 -19.46
N GLU A 331 12.29 18.66 -18.40
CA GLU A 331 13.22 17.53 -18.47
C GLU A 331 12.67 16.32 -19.24
N ARG A 332 11.35 16.13 -19.18
CA ARG A 332 10.67 15.04 -19.87
C ARG A 332 9.96 15.50 -21.13
N SER A 333 10.05 16.78 -21.51
CA SER A 333 9.40 17.36 -22.69
C SER A 333 7.94 16.89 -22.82
N ILE A 334 7.17 17.09 -21.76
CA ILE A 334 5.76 16.72 -21.68
C ILE A 334 4.94 17.80 -22.38
N GLY A 335 4.31 17.45 -23.50
CA GLY A 335 3.57 18.40 -24.35
C GLY A 335 2.05 18.34 -24.23
N TRP A 336 1.49 17.35 -23.52
CA TRP A 336 0.04 17.22 -23.36
C TRP A 336 -0.51 18.16 -22.27
N THR A 337 -1.83 18.33 -22.27
CA THR A 337 -2.51 19.22 -21.33
C THR A 337 -2.39 18.67 -19.92
N ASN A 338 -2.04 19.55 -18.97
CA ASN A 338 -1.96 19.20 -17.56
C ASN A 338 -2.86 20.14 -16.74
N ILE A 339 -3.73 19.58 -15.91
CA ILE A 339 -4.52 20.29 -14.92
C ILE A 339 -3.69 20.39 -13.64
N VAL A 340 -3.58 21.60 -13.12
CA VAL A 340 -2.76 21.94 -11.95
C VAL A 340 -3.59 22.65 -10.90
N SER A 341 -3.12 22.60 -9.65
CA SER A 341 -3.67 23.37 -8.55
C SER A 341 -2.57 23.69 -7.57
N TRP A 342 -2.33 24.98 -7.34
CA TRP A 342 -1.26 25.50 -6.49
C TRP A 342 -1.77 26.21 -5.23
N GLU A 343 -3.10 26.32 -5.08
CA GLU A 343 -3.71 26.89 -3.88
C GLU A 343 -3.37 26.04 -2.65
N GLU A 344 -3.05 26.72 -1.54
CA GLU A 344 -2.72 26.06 -0.28
C GLU A 344 -3.86 25.12 0.16
N GLY A 345 -3.51 23.88 0.49
CA GLY A 345 -4.49 22.86 0.86
C GLY A 345 -5.32 22.30 -0.31
N LYS A 346 -4.99 22.65 -1.57
CA LYS A 346 -5.63 22.08 -2.78
C LYS A 346 -4.60 21.55 -3.79
N ASN A 347 -3.43 21.14 -3.36
CA ASN A 347 -2.39 20.54 -4.19
C ASN A 347 -2.10 19.10 -3.74
N GLY A 348 -1.25 18.36 -4.46
CA GLY A 348 -0.91 16.98 -4.10
C GLY A 348 -2.14 16.08 -3.92
N TRP A 349 -2.21 15.37 -2.80
CA TRP A 349 -3.35 14.51 -2.44
C TRP A 349 -4.64 15.29 -2.17
N GLN A 350 -4.55 16.59 -1.94
CA GLN A 350 -5.69 17.49 -1.75
C GLN A 350 -6.12 18.18 -3.05
N ALA A 351 -5.48 17.87 -4.19
CA ALA A 351 -5.90 18.40 -5.48
C ALA A 351 -7.39 18.13 -5.75
N PRO A 352 -8.15 19.09 -6.32
CA PRO A 352 -9.61 18.96 -6.48
C PRO A 352 -10.01 17.69 -7.23
N MET A 353 -9.34 17.35 -8.33
CA MET A 353 -9.58 16.12 -9.08
C MET A 353 -9.23 14.86 -8.28
N ALA A 354 -8.14 14.88 -7.51
CA ALA A 354 -7.72 13.76 -6.67
C ALA A 354 -8.74 13.48 -5.55
N THR A 355 -9.18 14.53 -4.87
CA THR A 355 -10.21 14.42 -3.83
C THR A 355 -11.56 14.00 -4.40
N HIS A 356 -11.96 14.58 -5.54
CA HIS A 356 -13.19 14.26 -6.24
C HIS A 356 -13.27 12.76 -6.59
N TYR A 357 -12.19 12.14 -7.09
CA TYR A 357 -12.17 10.72 -7.43
C TYR A 357 -11.59 9.79 -6.36
N GLY A 358 -11.37 10.30 -5.15
CA GLY A 358 -10.84 9.52 -4.03
C GLY A 358 -9.50 8.85 -4.35
N ILE A 359 -8.62 9.55 -5.07
CA ILE A 359 -7.31 9.05 -5.46
C ILE A 359 -6.43 8.92 -4.21
N SER A 360 -6.17 7.69 -3.81
CA SER A 360 -5.36 7.35 -2.64
C SER A 360 -3.99 6.75 -3.01
N GLY A 361 -3.70 6.66 -4.31
CA GLY A 361 -2.47 6.09 -4.83
C GLY A 361 -2.29 6.51 -6.28
N ILE A 362 -1.05 6.85 -6.62
CA ILE A 362 -0.62 7.02 -8.01
C ILE A 362 0.48 6.00 -8.32
N PRO A 363 0.60 5.56 -9.58
CA PRO A 363 -0.18 6.01 -10.74
C PRO A 363 -1.64 5.53 -10.76
N THR A 364 -2.53 6.37 -11.29
CA THR A 364 -3.93 6.00 -11.63
C THR A 364 -4.26 6.59 -12.99
N ALA A 365 -4.71 5.77 -13.94
CA ALA A 365 -5.02 6.24 -15.29
C ALA A 365 -6.39 5.73 -15.76
N ILE A 366 -7.25 6.66 -16.18
CA ILE A 366 -8.63 6.41 -16.57
C ILE A 366 -8.76 6.71 -18.06
N LEU A 367 -9.24 5.75 -18.84
CA LEU A 367 -9.42 5.90 -20.29
C LEU A 367 -10.88 6.18 -20.61
N VAL A 368 -11.11 7.26 -21.34
CA VAL A 368 -12.41 7.70 -21.85
C VAL A 368 -12.45 7.45 -23.35
N ASP A 369 -13.52 6.86 -23.87
CA ASP A 369 -13.72 6.63 -25.29
C ASP A 369 -14.25 7.86 -26.05
N GLN A 370 -14.40 7.72 -27.37
CA GLN A 370 -14.87 8.79 -28.27
C GLN A 370 -16.30 9.27 -27.96
N THR A 371 -17.10 8.47 -27.25
CA THR A 371 -18.46 8.84 -26.84
C THR A 371 -18.50 9.58 -25.50
N GLY A 372 -17.37 9.66 -24.80
CA GLY A 372 -17.25 10.28 -23.48
C GLY A 372 -17.36 9.30 -22.31
N ASN A 373 -17.48 8.00 -22.57
CA ASN A 373 -17.64 7.00 -21.52
C ASN A 373 -16.31 6.39 -21.09
N VAL A 374 -16.15 6.10 -19.81
CA VAL A 374 -14.96 5.43 -19.28
C VAL A 374 -14.98 3.95 -19.68
N VAL A 375 -13.88 3.50 -20.28
CA VAL A 375 -13.69 2.12 -20.76
C VAL A 375 -12.56 1.38 -20.06
N SER A 376 -11.77 2.08 -19.24
CA SER A 376 -10.77 1.48 -18.36
C SER A 376 -10.46 2.38 -17.17
N LEU A 377 -10.24 1.78 -16.00
CA LEU A 377 -9.77 2.46 -14.78
C LEU A 377 -8.27 2.25 -14.52
N ASN A 378 -7.59 1.48 -15.37
CA ASN A 378 -6.19 1.09 -15.19
C ASN A 378 -5.44 1.02 -16.55
N ALA A 379 -5.75 1.90 -17.50
CA ALA A 379 -5.16 1.87 -18.84
C ALA A 379 -3.71 2.40 -18.81
N ARG A 380 -2.75 1.51 -18.56
CA ARG A 380 -1.31 1.80 -18.52
C ARG A 380 -0.51 0.64 -19.13
N GLY A 381 0.71 0.91 -19.57
CA GLY A 381 1.56 -0.08 -20.24
C GLY A 381 0.81 -0.77 -21.39
N GLY A 382 0.99 -2.08 -21.51
CA GLY A 382 0.33 -2.87 -22.56
C GLY A 382 -1.21 -2.85 -22.52
N GLU A 383 -1.84 -2.57 -21.37
CA GLU A 383 -3.31 -2.43 -21.33
C GLU A 383 -3.78 -1.14 -22.00
N LEU A 384 -2.99 -0.05 -21.92
CA LEU A 384 -3.27 1.15 -22.69
C LEU A 384 -3.17 0.85 -24.19
N ASP A 385 -2.08 0.20 -24.60
CA ASP A 385 -1.80 -0.10 -26.01
C ASP A 385 -2.92 -0.94 -26.63
N LYS A 386 -3.32 -2.01 -25.92
CA LYS A 386 -4.42 -2.88 -26.31
C LYS A 386 -5.73 -2.10 -26.43
N LYS A 387 -6.04 -1.23 -25.47
CA LYS A 387 -7.27 -0.42 -25.50
C LYS A 387 -7.27 0.58 -26.64
N LEU A 388 -6.13 1.20 -26.95
CA LEU A 388 -6.01 2.11 -28.08
C LEU A 388 -6.19 1.39 -29.41
N GLU A 389 -5.61 0.20 -29.56
CA GLU A 389 -5.84 -0.63 -30.75
C GLU A 389 -7.32 -1.05 -30.88
N GLU A 390 -7.96 -1.49 -29.79
CA GLU A 390 -9.38 -1.84 -29.77
C GLU A 390 -10.28 -0.68 -30.21
N LEU A 391 -9.96 0.56 -29.80
CA LEU A 391 -10.79 1.75 -30.04
C LEU A 391 -10.45 2.46 -31.35
N LEU A 392 -9.19 2.47 -31.78
CA LEU A 392 -8.67 3.29 -32.89
C LEU A 392 -8.04 2.45 -34.03
N GLY A 393 -8.07 1.12 -33.92
CA GLY A 393 -7.48 0.18 -34.87
C GLY A 393 -5.94 0.09 -34.74
N PRO A 394 -5.27 -0.77 -35.53
CA PRO A 394 -3.85 -1.07 -35.37
C PRO A 394 -2.97 0.18 -35.53
N PRO A 395 -1.83 0.25 -34.82
CA PRO A 395 -0.93 1.40 -34.92
C PRO A 395 -0.40 1.55 -36.36
N PRO A 396 -0.07 2.75 -36.81
CA PRO A 396 0.55 2.93 -38.12
C PRO A 396 1.88 2.16 -38.17
N LYS A 397 2.20 1.50 -39.29
CA LYS A 397 3.39 0.65 -39.54
C LYS A 397 4.76 1.23 -39.12
N LYS A 398 4.85 2.51 -38.77
CA LYS A 398 6.08 3.14 -38.25
C LYS A 398 6.35 2.78 -36.78
N ALA A 399 5.31 2.54 -35.97
CA ALA A 399 5.43 2.25 -34.54
C ALA A 399 5.83 0.80 -34.26
N GLU A 400 5.46 -0.15 -35.12
CA GLU A 400 5.87 -1.58 -35.02
C GLU A 400 7.40 -1.75 -35.05
N ALA A 401 8.12 -0.86 -35.75
CA ALA A 401 9.57 -0.92 -35.87
C ALA A 401 10.33 -0.32 -34.67
N GLU A 402 9.68 0.52 -33.86
CA GLU A 402 10.24 1.04 -32.60
C GLU A 402 9.97 0.09 -31.43
N GLU A 403 8.85 -0.63 -31.45
CA GLU A 403 8.53 -1.68 -30.48
C GLU A 403 9.55 -2.83 -30.55
N GLN A 404 9.96 -3.24 -31.75
CA GLN A 404 11.06 -4.21 -31.91
C GLN A 404 12.39 -3.67 -31.38
N LYS A 405 12.70 -2.38 -31.59
CA LYS A 405 13.94 -1.79 -31.08
C LYS A 405 13.99 -1.67 -29.56
N ILE A 406 12.87 -1.36 -28.91
CA ILE A 406 12.82 -1.24 -27.44
C ILE A 406 12.93 -2.62 -26.80
N VAL A 407 12.29 -3.64 -27.38
CA VAL A 407 12.43 -5.03 -26.94
C VAL A 407 13.88 -5.51 -27.12
N ASP A 408 14.51 -5.20 -28.26
CA ASP A 408 15.91 -5.56 -28.52
C ASP A 408 16.90 -4.81 -27.59
N GLU A 409 16.62 -3.55 -27.21
CA GLU A 409 17.45 -2.79 -26.26
C GLU A 409 17.26 -3.21 -24.79
N GLU A 410 16.08 -3.74 -24.42
CA GLU A 410 15.86 -4.34 -23.09
C GLU A 410 16.54 -5.72 -22.98
N ASP A 411 16.54 -6.54 -24.03
CA ASP A 411 17.24 -7.85 -24.08
C ASP A 411 18.78 -7.68 -24.06
N ASP A 412 19.34 -6.71 -24.80
CA ASP A 412 20.79 -6.41 -24.79
C ASP A 412 21.28 -5.87 -23.43
N SER A 413 20.36 -5.41 -22.56
CA SER A 413 20.70 -4.94 -21.21
C SER A 413 20.68 -6.06 -20.15
N GLU A 414 20.13 -7.23 -20.47
CA GLU A 414 20.13 -8.42 -19.61
C GLU A 414 21.30 -9.39 -19.92
N GLU A 415 22.01 -9.23 -21.05
CA GLU A 415 23.11 -10.12 -21.45
C GLU A 415 24.54 -9.69 -21.03
N ASP A 416 24.76 -8.51 -20.42
CA ASP A 416 26.13 -8.02 -20.09
C ASP A 416 26.60 -8.30 -18.64
N ASP A 417 25.87 -9.09 -17.84
CA ASP A 417 26.21 -9.37 -16.42
C ASP A 417 26.57 -10.83 -16.09
N THR A 418 26.78 -11.69 -17.09
CA THR A 418 27.36 -13.03 -16.87
C THR A 418 28.46 -13.34 -17.86
N ASP A 419 29.70 -12.92 -17.57
CA ASP A 419 30.87 -13.80 -17.68
C ASP A 419 32.17 -13.09 -17.29
N GLY A 420 32.76 -13.55 -16.18
CA GLY A 420 34.15 -13.23 -15.86
C GLY A 420 34.48 -13.43 -14.38
N ASP A 421 34.80 -14.65 -13.97
CA ASP A 421 36.20 -14.99 -13.65
C ASP A 421 36.29 -16.45 -13.18
N SER A 422 36.86 -17.29 -14.03
CA SER A 422 37.45 -18.57 -13.65
C SER A 422 38.91 -18.54 -14.09
N ASP A 423 39.84 -18.28 -13.17
CA ASP A 423 41.16 -18.93 -13.09
C ASP A 423 42.07 -18.25 -12.03
N LYS A 424 42.20 -18.85 -10.84
CA LYS A 424 43.48 -19.33 -10.26
C LYS A 424 43.37 -19.80 -8.81
#